data_AF-A0A7C6JI78-F1
#
_entry.id   AF-A0A7C6JI78-F1
#
_cell.length_a   1.000
_cell.length_b   1.000
_cell.length_c   1.000
_cell.angle_alpha   90.00
_cell.angle_beta   90.00
_cell.angle_gamma   90.00
#
_symmetry.space_group_name_H-M   'P 1'
#
loop_
_entity.id
_entity.type
_entity.pdbx_description
1 polymer ?
#
loop_
_entity_poly.entity_id
_entity_poly.type
_entity_poly.pdbx_seq_one_letter_code
_entity_poly.pdbx_strand_id
1 'polypeptide(L)'
;MSFRQRVGDLSSTAISIVRTRLELFALEAGEQKASLLKLLALLFGALLFSTLALLVFSLLIALIFWPTEYRYWAIGLLIVVYAGLGAIMFLAIVNRLNKGPMPFAATIEELGRDMQMLERLRSEDKER
;
A
#
# COMPACT_ATOMS: atom_id res chain seq x y z
N MET A 1 35.38 -30.59 27.61
CA MET A 1 35.24 -29.61 26.50
C MET A 1 33.93 -29.73 25.70
N SER A 2 32.91 -30.49 26.14
CA SER A 2 31.76 -30.86 25.28
C SER A 2 30.49 -29.99 25.39
N PHE A 3 30.39 -29.08 26.36
CA PHE A 3 29.17 -28.27 26.56
C PHE A 3 29.12 -27.04 25.63
N ARG A 4 30.28 -26.41 25.36
CA ARG A 4 30.37 -25.20 24.52
C ARG A 4 30.09 -25.49 23.03
N GLN A 5 30.46 -26.67 22.54
CA GLN A 5 30.18 -27.09 21.16
C GLN A 5 28.68 -27.33 20.92
N ARG A 6 27.99 -28.00 21.87
CA ARG A 6 26.55 -28.26 21.75
C ARG A 6 25.72 -26.98 21.74
N VAL A 7 26.11 -25.97 22.52
CA VAL A 7 25.45 -24.66 22.53
C VAL A 7 25.67 -23.93 21.19
N GLY A 8 26.88 -23.98 20.64
CA GLY A 8 27.21 -23.42 19.32
C GLY A 8 26.35 -24.01 18.20
N ASP A 9 26.20 -25.34 18.19
CA ASP A 9 25.40 -26.05 17.19
C ASP A 9 23.90 -25.74 17.30
N LEU A 10 23.37 -25.61 18.54
CA LEU A 10 21.99 -25.17 18.75
C LEU A 10 21.76 -23.74 18.27
N SER A 11 22.70 -22.82 18.50
CA SER A 11 22.58 -21.44 18.01
C SER A 11 22.62 -21.36 16.49
N SER A 12 23.50 -22.13 15.83
CA SER A 12 23.54 -22.18 14.37
C SER A 12 22.23 -22.73 13.77
N THR A 13 21.68 -23.76 14.40
CA THR A 13 20.39 -24.37 14.01
C THR A 13 19.21 -23.42 14.25
N ALA A 14 19.21 -22.68 15.36
CA ALA A 14 18.17 -21.70 15.63
C ALA A 14 18.20 -20.55 14.61
N ILE A 15 19.40 -20.05 14.28
CA ILE A 15 19.60 -18.99 13.28
C ILE A 15 19.16 -19.46 11.89
N SER A 16 19.46 -20.70 11.51
CA SER A 16 19.05 -21.23 10.20
C SER A 16 17.53 -21.34 10.09
N ILE A 17 16.84 -21.80 11.14
CA ILE A 17 15.37 -21.88 11.19
C ILE A 17 14.73 -20.50 11.08
N VAL A 18 15.24 -19.51 11.82
CA VAL A 18 14.74 -18.11 11.76
C VAL A 18 14.95 -17.53 10.36
N ARG A 19 16.12 -17.76 9.75
CA ARG A 19 16.43 -17.30 8.39
C ARG A 19 15.44 -17.84 7.37
N THR A 20 15.15 -19.14 7.40
CA THR A 20 14.20 -19.77 6.46
C THR A 20 12.78 -19.23 6.66
N ARG A 21 12.36 -19.00 7.92
CA ARG A 21 11.03 -18.41 8.20
C ARG A 21 10.93 -16.96 7.73
N LEU A 22 11.97 -16.16 7.90
CA LEU A 22 12.01 -14.79 7.38
C LEU A 22 12.00 -14.76 5.84
N GLU A 23 12.71 -15.68 5.20
CA GLU A 23 12.74 -15.82 3.75
C GLU A 23 11.34 -16.19 3.20
N LEU A 24 10.64 -17.12 3.86
CA LEU A 24 9.24 -17.45 3.57
C LEU A 24 8.29 -16.27 3.85
N PHE A 25 8.44 -15.59 4.99
CA PHE A 25 7.58 -14.45 5.35
C PHE A 25 7.76 -13.28 4.39
N ALA A 26 9.00 -13.03 3.94
CA ALA A 26 9.30 -12.02 2.92
C ALA A 26 8.69 -12.39 1.57
N LEU A 27 8.71 -13.67 1.20
CA LEU A 27 8.09 -14.18 -0.02
C LEU A 27 6.56 -14.05 0.01
N GLU A 28 5.91 -14.51 1.08
CA GLU A 28 4.46 -14.41 1.28
C GLU A 28 3.99 -12.95 1.36
N ALA A 29 4.77 -12.09 2.03
CA ALA A 29 4.50 -10.65 2.04
C ALA A 29 4.59 -10.05 0.63
N GLY A 30 5.50 -10.53 -0.22
CA GLY A 30 5.60 -10.14 -1.62
C GLY A 30 4.39 -10.56 -2.46
N GLU A 31 3.94 -11.80 -2.33
CA GLU A 31 2.75 -12.32 -3.04
C GLU A 31 1.46 -11.61 -2.62
N GLN A 32 1.26 -11.41 -1.31
CA GLN A 32 0.08 -10.70 -0.81
C GLN A 32 0.06 -9.24 -1.28
N LYS A 33 1.22 -8.57 -1.36
CA LYS A 33 1.32 -7.21 -1.92
C LYS A 33 0.93 -7.15 -3.39
N ALA A 34 1.38 -8.10 -4.20
CA ALA A 34 1.03 -8.15 -5.63
C ALA A 34 -0.49 -8.34 -5.83
N SER A 35 -1.11 -9.19 -5.01
CA SER A 35 -2.56 -9.40 -5.02
C SER A 35 -3.33 -8.14 -4.60
N LEU A 36 -2.87 -7.45 -3.56
CA LEU A 36 -3.47 -6.18 -3.11
C LEU A 36 -3.37 -5.08 -4.18
N LEU A 37 -2.21 -4.95 -4.83
CA LEU A 37 -2.04 -4.00 -5.95
C LEU A 37 -2.97 -4.34 -7.12
N LYS A 38 -3.10 -5.63 -7.46
CA LYS A 38 -4.03 -6.10 -8.49
C LYS A 38 -5.48 -5.79 -8.12
N LEU A 39 -5.88 -6.03 -6.87
CA LEU A 39 -7.22 -5.72 -6.39
C LEU A 39 -7.48 -4.21 -6.39
N LEU A 40 -6.51 -3.41 -5.98
CA LEU A 40 -6.60 -1.96 -5.99
C LEU A 40 -6.73 -1.41 -7.42
N ALA A 41 -5.99 -1.98 -8.38
CA ALA A 41 -6.12 -1.65 -9.80
C ALA A 41 -7.51 -2.03 -10.33
N LEU A 42 -8.04 -3.20 -9.95
CA LEU A 42 -9.38 -3.64 -10.33
C LEU A 42 -10.46 -2.72 -9.74
N LEU A 43 -10.36 -2.36 -8.46
CA LEU A 43 -11.26 -1.43 -7.78
C LEU A 43 -11.21 -0.05 -8.42
N PHE A 44 -10.01 0.47 -8.69
CA PHE A 44 -9.82 1.74 -9.39
C PHE A 44 -10.47 1.73 -10.78
N GLY A 45 -10.26 0.66 -11.55
CA GLY A 45 -10.92 0.47 -12.84
C GLY A 45 -12.45 0.44 -12.71
N ALA A 46 -12.99 -0.33 -11.77
CA ALA A 46 -14.43 -0.41 -11.52
C ALA A 46 -15.04 0.95 -11.13
N LEU A 47 -14.36 1.71 -10.25
CA LEU A 47 -14.76 3.06 -9.86
C LEU A 47 -14.73 4.05 -11.04
N LEU A 48 -13.68 3.99 -11.86
CA LEU A 48 -13.55 4.83 -13.05
C LEU A 48 -14.69 4.57 -14.04
N PHE A 49 -14.89 3.30 -14.41
CA PHE A 49 -15.95 2.93 -15.34
C PHE A 49 -17.35 3.22 -14.79
N SER A 50 -17.59 2.99 -13.49
CA SER A 50 -18.86 3.34 -12.84
C SER A 50 -19.13 4.85 -12.87
N THR A 51 -18.11 5.67 -12.61
CA THR A 51 -18.22 7.14 -12.67
C THR A 51 -18.51 7.61 -14.10
N LEU A 52 -17.83 7.04 -15.10
CA LEU A 52 -18.10 7.35 -16.51
C LEU A 52 -19.52 6.92 -16.93
N ALA A 53 -19.98 5.74 -16.49
CA ALA A 53 -21.33 5.28 -16.75
C ALA A 53 -22.38 6.21 -16.12
N LEU A 54 -22.17 6.64 -14.87
CA LEU A 54 -23.03 7.64 -14.21
C LEU A 54 -23.05 8.97 -14.96
N LEU A 55 -21.88 9.44 -15.44
CA LEU A 55 -21.79 10.67 -16.22
C LEU A 55 -22.60 10.54 -17.51
N VAL A 56 -22.36 9.51 -18.31
CA VAL A 56 -23.10 9.28 -19.57
C VAL A 56 -24.60 9.09 -19.30
N PHE A 57 -24.97 8.38 -18.24
CA PHE A 57 -26.36 8.20 -17.84
C PHE A 57 -27.03 9.52 -17.44
N SER A 58 -26.35 10.37 -16.66
CA SER A 58 -26.85 11.70 -16.30
C SER A 58 -27.04 12.59 -17.53
N LEU A 59 -26.11 12.49 -18.50
CA LEU A 59 -26.19 13.21 -19.76
C LEU A 59 -27.36 12.71 -20.60
N LEU A 60 -27.57 11.39 -20.67
CA LEU A 60 -28.68 10.75 -21.36
C LEU A 60 -30.02 11.23 -20.79
N ILE A 61 -30.17 11.27 -19.46
CA ILE A 61 -31.37 11.80 -18.81
C ILE A 61 -31.56 13.27 -19.19
N ALA A 62 -30.51 14.10 -19.10
CA ALA A 62 -30.58 15.51 -19.45
C ALA A 62 -30.94 15.72 -20.93
N LEU A 63 -30.48 14.86 -21.84
CA LEU A 63 -30.77 14.91 -23.27
C LEU A 63 -32.20 14.46 -23.60
N ILE A 64 -32.71 13.41 -22.93
CA ILE A 64 -34.06 12.88 -23.16
C ILE A 64 -35.12 13.79 -22.55
N PHE A 65 -34.93 14.23 -21.30
CA PHE A 65 -35.98 14.92 -20.54
C PHE A 65 -35.98 16.44 -20.69
N TRP A 66 -34.93 17.06 -21.25
CA TRP A 66 -34.83 18.53 -21.35
C TRP A 66 -34.91 19.04 -22.81
N PRO A 67 -36.12 19.15 -23.39
CA PRO A 67 -36.33 19.63 -24.76
C PRO A 67 -36.31 21.17 -24.90
N THR A 68 -35.41 21.89 -24.22
CA THR A 68 -35.42 23.38 -24.14
C THR A 68 -34.03 24.00 -24.17
N GLU A 69 -33.93 25.31 -24.47
CA GLU A 69 -32.67 26.08 -24.58
C GLU A 69 -31.77 26.03 -23.32
N TYR A 70 -32.34 25.69 -22.16
CA TYR A 70 -31.62 25.54 -20.89
C TYR A 70 -30.79 24.24 -20.77
N ARG A 71 -30.78 23.37 -21.79
CA ARG A 71 -30.03 22.10 -21.79
C ARG A 71 -28.54 22.30 -21.48
N TYR A 72 -27.95 23.39 -21.97
CA TYR A 72 -26.54 23.72 -21.71
C TYR A 72 -26.26 24.06 -20.24
N TRP A 73 -27.21 24.68 -19.54
CA TRP A 73 -27.08 24.96 -18.11
C TRP A 73 -27.16 23.68 -17.26
N ALA A 74 -28.03 22.75 -17.62
CA ALA A 74 -28.11 21.44 -16.94
C ALA A 74 -26.80 20.66 -17.11
N ILE A 75 -26.24 20.62 -18.32
CA ILE A 75 -24.94 19.99 -18.59
C ILE A 75 -23.81 20.73 -17.83
N GLY A 76 -23.83 22.05 -17.81
CA GLY A 76 -22.87 22.86 -17.05
C GLY A 76 -22.90 22.56 -15.56
N LEU A 77 -24.08 22.42 -14.97
CA LEU A 77 -24.24 22.04 -13.56
C LEU A 77 -23.69 20.64 -13.29
N LEU A 78 -23.98 19.67 -14.18
CA LEU A 78 -23.44 18.31 -14.06
C LEU A 78 -21.91 18.33 -14.10
N ILE A 79 -21.31 19.11 -15.00
CA ILE A 79 -19.85 19.27 -15.08
C ILE A 79 -19.29 19.79 -13.76
N VAL A 80 -19.88 20.85 -13.19
CA VAL A 80 -19.42 21.44 -11.92
C VAL A 80 -19.53 20.43 -10.77
N VAL A 81 -20.64 19.70 -10.68
CA VAL A 81 -20.86 18.68 -9.64
C VAL A 81 -19.82 17.56 -9.75
N TYR A 82 -19.70 16.94 -10.92
CA TYR A 82 -18.76 15.83 -11.12
C TYR A 82 -17.30 16.27 -10.99
N ALA A 83 -16.93 17.44 -11.49
CA ALA A 83 -15.58 18.00 -11.33
C ALA A 83 -15.28 18.32 -9.86
N GLY A 84 -16.25 18.88 -9.12
CA GLY A 84 -16.12 19.16 -7.69
C GLY A 84 -15.90 17.88 -6.87
N LEU A 85 -16.71 16.84 -7.09
CA LEU A 85 -16.51 15.53 -6.44
C LEU A 85 -15.13 14.95 -6.77
N GLY A 86 -14.72 14.99 -8.04
CA GLY A 86 -13.41 14.52 -8.48
C GLY A 86 -12.26 15.27 -7.80
N ALA A 87 -12.35 16.59 -7.72
CA ALA A 87 -11.34 17.42 -7.06
C ALA A 87 -11.25 17.14 -5.55
N ILE A 88 -12.39 16.98 -4.86
CA ILE A 88 -12.41 16.64 -3.42
C ILE A 88 -11.74 15.28 -3.18
N MET A 89 -12.07 14.27 -3.99
CA MET A 89 -11.44 12.94 -3.88
C MET A 89 -9.94 13.00 -4.19
N PHE A 90 -9.53 13.72 -5.22
CA PHE A 90 -8.12 13.91 -5.56
C PHE A 90 -7.34 14.55 -4.42
N LEU A 91 -7.86 15.65 -3.85
CA LEU A 91 -7.25 16.32 -2.70
C LEU A 91 -7.19 15.39 -1.49
N ALA A 92 -8.24 14.62 -1.21
CA ALA A 92 -8.25 13.64 -0.13
C ALA A 92 -7.18 12.56 -0.31
N ILE A 93 -6.99 12.04 -1.54
CA ILE A 93 -5.94 11.06 -1.87
C ILE A 93 -4.56 11.69 -1.65
N VAL A 94 -4.30 12.87 -2.20
CA VAL A 94 -3.02 13.57 -2.04
C VAL A 94 -2.72 13.84 -0.57
N ASN A 95 -3.73 14.27 0.21
CA ASN A 95 -3.57 14.48 1.65
C ASN A 95 -3.26 13.16 2.39
N ARG A 96 -3.90 12.05 2.01
CA ARG A 96 -3.67 10.73 2.62
C ARG A 96 -2.31 10.16 2.25
N LEU A 97 -1.83 10.36 1.03
CA LEU A 97 -0.50 9.95 0.61
C LEU A 97 0.60 10.78 1.27
N ASN A 98 0.40 12.10 1.40
CA ASN A 98 1.38 12.99 2.03
C ASN A 98 1.38 12.95 3.56
N LYS A 99 0.27 12.56 4.20
CA LYS A 99 0.13 12.50 5.68
C LYS A 99 0.07 11.08 6.22
N GLY A 100 0.05 10.06 5.37
CA GLY A 100 0.04 8.67 5.77
C GLY A 100 1.42 8.28 6.32
N PRO A 101 1.52 7.65 7.52
CA PRO A 101 2.78 7.13 7.98
C PRO A 101 3.30 6.11 6.97
N MET A 102 4.58 6.22 6.63
CA MET A 102 5.24 5.26 5.74
C MET A 102 5.03 3.86 6.35
N PRO A 103 4.35 2.94 5.64
CA PRO A 103 4.07 1.63 6.21
C PRO A 103 5.40 0.94 6.54
N PHE A 104 5.48 0.34 7.73
CA PHE A 104 6.68 -0.32 8.27
C PHE A 104 7.82 0.61 8.70
N ALA A 105 7.60 1.92 8.84
CA ALA A 105 8.62 2.84 9.37
C ALA A 105 9.20 2.38 10.72
N ALA A 106 8.32 2.00 11.66
CA ALA A 106 8.72 1.46 12.97
C ALA A 106 9.49 0.14 12.84
N THR A 107 9.07 -0.76 11.93
CA THR A 107 9.74 -2.04 11.71
C THR A 107 11.12 -1.88 11.08
N ILE A 108 11.29 -0.94 10.14
CA ILE A 108 12.59 -0.60 9.53
C ILE A 108 13.54 -0.04 10.58
N GLU A 109 13.02 0.81 11.48
CA GLU A 109 13.78 1.40 12.56
C GLU A 109 14.22 0.36 13.61
N GLU A 110 13.33 -0.56 13.98
CA GLU A 110 13.68 -1.71 14.84
C GLU A 110 14.73 -2.62 14.18
N LEU A 111 14.59 -2.93 12.89
CA LEU A 111 15.57 -3.74 12.16
C LEU A 111 16.96 -3.07 12.10
N GLY A 112 16.99 -1.74 11.99
CA GLY A 112 18.22 -0.95 12.03
C GLY A 112 18.92 -1.04 13.40
N ARG A 113 18.14 -1.04 14.49
CA ARG A 113 18.67 -1.21 15.86
C ARG A 113 19.22 -2.61 16.08
N ASP A 114 18.54 -3.64 15.58
CA ASP A 114 18.98 -5.03 15.69
C ASP A 114 20.30 -5.25 14.92
N MET A 115 20.44 -4.64 13.75
CA MET A 115 21.68 -4.69 12.96
C MET A 115 22.86 -4.03 13.70
N GLN A 116 22.62 -2.88 14.35
CA GLN A 116 23.65 -2.22 15.17
C GLN A 116 24.07 -3.06 16.38
N MET A 117 23.15 -3.79 17.00
CA MET A 117 23.47 -4.70 18.11
C MET A 117 24.31 -5.88 17.64
N LEU A 118 23.97 -6.49 16.50
CA LEU A 118 24.74 -7.57 15.89
C LEU A 118 26.16 -7.14 15.50
N GLU A 119 26.31 -5.93 14.97
CA GLU A 119 27.63 -5.40 14.59
C GLU A 119 28.52 -5.15 15.81
N ARG A 120 27.95 -4.66 16.93
CA ARG A 120 28.65 -4.49 18.21
C ARG A 120 29.11 -5.82 18.81
N LEU A 121 28.24 -6.84 18.81
CA LEU A 121 28.60 -8.18 19.30
C LEU A 121 29.70 -8.82 18.46
N ARG A 122 29.69 -8.60 17.14
CA ARG A 122 30.76 -9.04 16.24
C ARG A 122 32.09 -8.33 16.48
N SER A 123 32.10 -7.07 16.90
CA SER A 123 33.34 -6.37 17.26
C SER A 123 33.93 -6.86 18.58
N GLU A 124 33.11 -7.18 19.59
CA GLU A 124 33.58 -7.68 20.89
C GLU A 124 34.18 -9.09 20.81
N ASP A 125 33.69 -9.94 19.90
CA ASP A 125 34.25 -11.28 19.66
C ASP A 125 35.56 -11.25 18.85
N LYS A 126 35.89 -10.10 18.22
CA LYS A 126 37.10 -9.90 17.42
C LYS A 126 38.26 -9.25 18.20
N GLU A 127 37.95 -8.61 19.34
CA GLU A 127 38.94 -8.03 20.26
C GLU A 127 39.35 -8.98 21.41
N ARG A 128 38.72 -10.15 21.53
CA ARG A 128 39.12 -11.24 22.44
C ARG A 128 40.01 -12.28 21.76
#